data_AF-A0A516IPN4-F1
#
_entry.id   AF-A0A516IPN4-F1
#
_cell.length_a   1.000
_cell.length_b   1.000
_cell.length_c   1.000
_cell.angle_alpha   90.00
_cell.angle_beta   90.00
_cell.angle_gamma   90.00
#
_symmetry.space_group_name_H-M   'P 1'
#
loop_
_entity.id
_entity.type
_entity.pdbx_description
1 polymer ?
#
loop_
_entity_poly.entity_id
_entity_poly.type
_entity_poly.pdbx_seq_one_letter_code
_entity_poly.pdbx_strand_id
1 'polypeptide(L)'
;MKRFIAAATAATIAAAVPAAAQQLPLASGEYWEITAVDVEDGQGITYANWLASEWRRFNDFAKTQGWISDYDILANVHNREGEGDFYLVVKYKNLPDGAEQERRNVAFREKMQRSDSQLAQESGGRAKYRHVLGSMLLQEMNFRN
;
A
#
# COMPACT_ATOMS: atom_id res chain seq x y z
N MET A 1 -28.35 69.46 -40.62
CA MET A 1 -27.07 68.74 -40.81
C MET A 1 -26.24 68.81 -39.54
N LYS A 2 -26.22 67.76 -38.72
CA LYS A 2 -25.24 67.58 -37.64
C LYS A 2 -24.81 66.12 -37.67
N ARG A 3 -23.51 65.90 -37.85
CA ARG A 3 -22.88 64.62 -38.19
C ARG A 3 -22.87 63.71 -36.96
N PHE A 4 -23.33 62.47 -37.14
CA PHE A 4 -23.15 61.37 -36.19
C PHE A 4 -21.65 61.05 -36.08
N ILE A 5 -21.12 60.98 -34.86
CA ILE A 5 -19.82 60.37 -34.58
C ILE A 5 -20.12 59.11 -33.78
N ALA A 6 -20.09 57.96 -34.44
CA ALA A 6 -20.13 56.65 -33.80
C ALA A 6 -18.72 56.33 -33.31
N ALA A 7 -18.54 56.25 -31.99
CA ALA A 7 -17.31 55.73 -31.39
C ALA A 7 -17.41 54.21 -31.33
N ALA A 8 -16.61 53.51 -32.14
CA ALA A 8 -16.52 52.06 -32.12
C ALA A 8 -15.58 51.63 -30.97
N THR A 9 -16.16 51.20 -29.84
CA THR A 9 -15.44 50.48 -28.80
C THR A 9 -15.13 49.06 -29.27
N ALA A 10 -13.88 48.81 -29.67
CA ALA A 10 -13.40 47.47 -29.97
C ALA A 10 -13.26 46.67 -28.65
N ALA A 11 -14.24 45.82 -28.37
CA ALA A 11 -14.16 44.85 -27.28
C ALA A 11 -13.17 43.73 -27.67
N THR A 12 -11.96 43.76 -27.12
CA THR A 12 -11.04 42.62 -27.18
C THR A 12 -11.56 41.50 -26.30
N ILE A 13 -12.25 40.53 -26.89
CA ILE A 13 -12.54 39.26 -26.24
C ILE A 13 -11.21 38.50 -26.16
N ALA A 14 -10.58 38.53 -25.00
CA ALA A 14 -9.48 37.61 -24.70
C ALA A 14 -10.06 36.19 -24.70
N ALA A 15 -9.83 35.45 -25.77
CA ALA A 15 -10.13 34.02 -25.79
C ALA A 15 -9.28 33.36 -24.71
N ALA A 16 -9.91 32.94 -23.61
CA ALA A 16 -9.28 32.07 -22.64
C ALA A 16 -9.03 30.74 -23.35
N VAL A 17 -7.82 30.57 -23.88
CA VAL A 17 -7.34 29.27 -24.35
C VAL A 17 -7.36 28.36 -23.13
N PRO A 18 -8.07 27.21 -23.15
CA PRO A 18 -7.95 26.27 -22.05
C PRO A 18 -6.47 25.92 -21.94
N ALA A 19 -5.87 26.15 -20.77
CA ALA A 19 -4.61 25.53 -20.46
C ALA A 19 -4.87 24.02 -20.53
N ALA A 20 -4.37 23.37 -21.57
CA ALA A 20 -4.31 21.92 -21.61
C ALA A 20 -3.41 21.51 -20.43
N ALA A 21 -4.03 21.22 -19.29
CA ALA A 21 -3.31 20.76 -18.11
C ALA A 21 -2.49 19.56 -18.57
N GLN A 22 -1.16 19.63 -18.48
CA GLN A 22 -0.32 18.48 -18.77
C GLN A 22 -0.69 17.39 -17.77
N GLN A 23 -1.47 16.41 -18.25
CA GLN A 23 -1.83 15.26 -17.45
C GLN A 23 -0.57 14.44 -17.22
N LEU A 24 -0.27 14.10 -15.96
CA LEU A 24 0.83 13.20 -15.63
C LEU A 24 0.68 11.93 -16.49
N PRO A 25 1.73 11.48 -17.22
CA PRO A 25 1.67 10.28 -18.07
C PRO A 25 1.56 8.98 -17.25
N LEU A 26 1.31 9.09 -15.95
CA LEU A 26 1.09 8.00 -15.02
C LEU A 26 -0.31 8.10 -14.38
N ALA A 27 -0.90 6.95 -14.12
CA ALA A 27 -2.14 6.76 -13.40
C ALA A 27 -1.89 5.94 -12.14
N SER A 28 -2.55 6.30 -11.04
CA SER A 28 -2.49 5.53 -9.81
C SER A 28 -3.10 4.13 -10.00
N GLY A 29 -2.40 3.11 -9.52
CA GLY A 29 -2.82 1.71 -9.44
C GLY A 29 -3.12 1.27 -8.02
N GLU A 30 -2.81 0.00 -7.72
CA GLU A 30 -3.01 -0.57 -6.38
C GLU A 30 -2.07 0.04 -5.33
N TYR A 31 -2.44 -0.08 -4.05
CA TYR A 31 -1.55 0.24 -2.94
C TYR A 31 -0.75 -0.99 -2.52
N TRP A 32 0.53 -0.78 -2.20
CA TRP A 32 1.46 -1.82 -1.81
C TRP A 32 2.00 -1.48 -0.43
N GLU A 33 1.64 -2.27 0.58
CA GLU A 33 2.32 -2.23 1.87
C GLU A 33 3.52 -3.18 1.82
N ILE A 34 4.72 -2.64 2.03
CA ILE A 34 5.97 -3.40 2.02
C ILE A 34 6.61 -3.29 3.40
N THR A 35 6.83 -4.42 4.05
CA THR A 35 7.53 -4.51 5.34
C THR A 35 8.90 -5.13 5.16
N ALA A 36 9.95 -4.39 5.54
CA ALA A 36 11.32 -4.89 5.53
C ALA A 36 11.62 -5.66 6.82
N VAL A 37 12.17 -6.86 6.68
CA VAL A 37 12.44 -7.78 7.76
C VAL A 37 13.87 -8.30 7.68
N ASP A 38 14.58 -8.17 8.79
CA ASP A 38 15.91 -8.73 9.03
C ASP A 38 15.77 -9.93 9.99
N VAL A 39 16.51 -11.00 9.76
CA VAL A 39 16.39 -12.27 10.47
C VAL A 39 17.73 -12.63 11.08
N GLU A 40 17.72 -12.95 12.37
CA GLU A 40 18.93 -13.34 13.10
C GLU A 40 19.62 -14.55 12.47
N ASP A 41 20.96 -14.58 12.57
CA ASP A 41 21.79 -15.64 12.03
C ASP A 41 21.30 -17.04 12.47
N GLY A 42 21.15 -17.93 11.49
CA GLY A 42 20.66 -19.30 11.71
C GLY A 42 19.15 -19.43 11.94
N GLN A 43 18.38 -18.33 11.95
CA GLN A 43 16.92 -18.34 12.18
C GLN A 43 16.08 -18.28 10.90
N GLY A 44 16.72 -18.24 9.72
CA GLY A 44 16.03 -18.20 8.42
C GLY A 44 14.96 -19.27 8.25
N ILE A 45 15.25 -20.53 8.59
CA ILE A 45 14.26 -21.64 8.49
C ILE A 45 13.12 -21.45 9.49
N THR A 46 13.44 -21.03 10.72
CA THR A 46 12.44 -20.76 11.76
C THR A 46 11.44 -19.71 11.30
N TYR A 47 11.93 -18.59 10.77
CA TYR A 47 11.06 -17.53 10.29
C TYR A 47 10.30 -17.92 9.02
N ALA A 48 10.94 -18.61 8.08
CA ALA A 48 10.29 -19.13 6.88
C ALA A 48 9.13 -20.09 7.19
N ASN A 49 9.28 -20.96 8.21
CA ASN A 49 8.21 -21.83 8.66
C ASN A 49 7.01 -21.05 9.23
N TRP A 50 7.28 -19.96 9.96
CA TRP A 50 6.21 -19.07 10.42
C TRP A 50 5.51 -18.35 9.25
N LEU A 51 6.28 -17.89 8.26
CA LEU A 51 5.73 -17.26 7.05
C LEU A 51 4.83 -18.23 6.27
N ALA A 52 5.28 -19.47 6.10
CA ALA A 52 4.54 -20.51 5.38
C ALA A 52 3.28 -21.00 6.10
N SER A 53 3.15 -20.73 7.41
CA SER A 53 2.03 -21.15 8.24
C SER A 53 1.09 -19.99 8.56
N GLU A 54 1.36 -19.28 9.65
CA GLU A 54 0.49 -18.25 10.22
C GLU A 54 0.32 -17.07 9.25
N TRP A 55 1.43 -16.52 8.73
CA TRP A 55 1.37 -15.34 7.86
C TRP A 55 0.63 -15.64 6.56
N ARG A 56 0.92 -16.76 5.90
CA ARG A 56 0.17 -17.24 4.74
C ARG A 56 -1.32 -17.38 5.05
N ARG A 57 -1.67 -18.05 6.16
CA ARG A 57 -3.08 -18.26 6.54
C ARG A 57 -3.82 -16.94 6.74
N PHE A 58 -3.18 -15.94 7.34
CA PHE A 58 -3.76 -14.61 7.55
C PHE A 58 -4.05 -13.91 6.22
N ASN A 59 -3.09 -13.89 5.30
CA ASN A 59 -3.24 -13.25 4.01
C ASN A 59 -4.19 -14.00 3.07
N ASP A 60 -4.18 -15.34 3.08
CA ASP A 60 -5.14 -16.15 2.33
C ASP A 60 -6.58 -15.80 2.75
N PHE A 61 -6.84 -15.72 4.05
CA PHE A 61 -8.15 -15.30 4.54
C PHE A 61 -8.50 -13.89 4.05
N ALA A 62 -7.61 -12.91 4.23
CA ALA A 62 -7.85 -11.54 3.75
C ALA A 62 -8.13 -11.48 2.24
N LYS A 63 -7.43 -12.30 1.43
CA LYS A 63 -7.64 -12.41 -0.01
C LYS A 63 -9.01 -13.03 -0.33
N THR A 64 -9.42 -14.09 0.38
CA THR A 64 -10.77 -14.68 0.20
C THR A 64 -11.90 -13.70 0.55
N GLN A 65 -11.67 -12.78 1.47
CA GLN A 65 -12.62 -11.73 1.84
C GLN A 65 -12.57 -10.52 0.89
N GLY A 66 -11.64 -10.50 -0.08
CA GLY A 66 -11.43 -9.38 -1.00
C GLY A 66 -10.83 -8.13 -0.35
N TRP A 67 -10.25 -8.25 0.85
CA TRP A 67 -9.63 -7.13 1.56
C TRP A 67 -8.29 -6.71 0.95
N ILE A 68 -7.59 -7.68 0.36
CA ILE A 68 -6.33 -7.54 -0.37
C ILE A 68 -6.51 -8.16 -1.76
N SER A 69 -5.80 -7.63 -2.76
CA SER A 69 -5.73 -8.22 -4.11
C SER A 69 -4.74 -9.37 -4.16
N ASP A 70 -3.57 -9.21 -3.54
CA ASP A 70 -2.52 -10.22 -3.48
C ASP A 70 -1.54 -10.00 -2.32
N TYR A 71 -0.63 -10.95 -2.15
CA TYR A 71 0.51 -10.85 -1.23
C TYR A 71 1.71 -11.65 -1.74
N ASP A 72 2.92 -11.14 -1.50
CA ASP A 72 4.17 -11.74 -1.96
C ASP A 72 5.25 -11.70 -0.87
N ILE A 73 6.23 -12.59 -0.99
CA ILE A 73 7.48 -12.56 -0.20
C ILE A 73 8.63 -12.39 -1.17
N LEU A 74 9.44 -11.35 -0.99
CA LEU A 74 10.67 -11.15 -1.75
C LEU A 74 11.86 -11.39 -0.82
N ALA A 75 12.81 -12.21 -1.24
CA ALA A 75 14.07 -12.40 -0.51
C ALA A 75 15.15 -11.49 -1.10
N ASN A 76 15.89 -10.80 -0.24
CA ASN A 76 17.09 -10.06 -0.64
C ASN A 76 18.28 -11.01 -0.72
N VAL A 77 18.53 -11.54 -1.91
CA VAL A 77 19.64 -12.49 -2.13
C VAL A 77 21.03 -11.83 -2.14
N HIS A 78 21.09 -10.50 -1.98
CA HIS A 78 22.32 -9.70 -1.95
C HIS A 78 22.22 -8.58 -0.89
N ASN A 79 21.76 -8.93 0.32
CA ASN A 79 21.56 -7.98 1.40
C ASN A 79 22.86 -7.28 1.82
N ARG A 80 22.73 -5.99 2.12
CA ARG A 80 23.78 -5.18 2.76
C ARG A 80 23.43 -4.94 4.22
N GLU A 81 24.42 -4.54 5.01
CA GLU A 81 24.18 -4.13 6.39
C GLU A 81 23.07 -3.06 6.45
N GLY A 82 22.05 -3.30 7.28
CA GLY A 82 20.90 -2.43 7.43
C GLY A 82 19.78 -2.62 6.40
N GLU A 83 19.94 -3.52 5.43
CA GLU A 83 18.86 -3.94 4.53
C GLU A 83 18.15 -5.19 5.09
N GLY A 84 16.88 -5.38 4.73
CA GLY A 84 16.13 -6.57 5.15
C GLY A 84 16.49 -7.79 4.31
N ASP A 85 16.48 -8.97 4.92
CA ASP A 85 16.57 -10.28 4.25
C ASP A 85 15.29 -10.61 3.49
N PHE A 86 14.14 -10.19 4.03
CA PHE A 86 12.83 -10.40 3.42
C PHE A 86 12.05 -9.10 3.33
N TYR A 87 11.30 -8.95 2.25
CA TYR A 87 10.28 -7.93 2.08
C TYR A 87 8.93 -8.60 1.94
N LEU A 88 8.04 -8.34 2.90
CA LEU A 88 6.67 -8.84 2.89
C LEU A 88 5.79 -7.81 2.19
N VAL A 89 5.11 -8.21 1.12
CA VAL A 89 4.27 -7.33 0.31
C VAL A 89 2.80 -7.73 0.48
N VAL A 90 1.95 -6.75 0.75
CA VAL A 90 0.50 -6.90 0.74
C VAL A 90 -0.10 -5.84 -0.19
N LYS A 91 -0.93 -6.25 -1.13
CA LYS A 91 -1.50 -5.38 -2.18
C LYS A 91 -2.98 -5.12 -1.93
N TYR A 92 -3.41 -3.88 -2.13
CA TYR A 92 -4.78 -3.43 -1.89
C TYR A 92 -5.32 -2.68 -3.10
N LYS A 93 -6.53 -3.05 -3.55
CA LYS A 93 -7.29 -2.24 -4.51
C LYS A 93 -7.71 -0.89 -3.93
N ASN A 94 -8.02 -0.88 -2.63
CA ASN A 94 -8.43 0.29 -1.88
C ASN A 94 -8.14 0.08 -0.40
N LEU A 95 -7.83 1.17 0.30
CA LEU A 95 -7.67 1.17 1.75
C LEU A 95 -9.05 1.25 2.43
N PRO A 96 -9.27 0.54 3.54
CA PRO A 96 -10.52 0.63 4.28
C PRO A 96 -10.63 1.98 4.98
N ASP A 97 -11.86 2.47 5.14
CA ASP A 97 -12.14 3.49 6.15
C ASP A 97 -12.14 2.88 7.56
N GLY A 98 -12.31 3.71 8.59
CA GLY A 98 -12.26 3.25 9.97
C GLY A 98 -13.36 2.22 10.33
N ALA A 99 -14.57 2.37 9.78
CA ALA A 99 -15.68 1.47 10.09
C ALA A 99 -15.46 0.09 9.46
N GLU A 100 -15.01 0.06 8.21
CA GLU A 100 -14.64 -1.18 7.53
C GLU A 100 -13.43 -1.83 8.21
N GLN A 101 -12.44 -1.05 8.66
CA GLN A 101 -11.29 -1.59 9.40
C GLN A 101 -11.73 -2.30 10.69
N GLU A 102 -12.62 -1.70 11.47
CA GLU A 102 -13.13 -2.34 12.69
C GLU A 102 -13.90 -3.63 12.39
N ARG A 103 -14.73 -3.62 11.33
CA ARG A 103 -15.44 -4.82 10.89
C ARG A 103 -14.47 -5.94 10.49
N ARG A 104 -13.40 -5.60 9.74
CA ARG A 104 -12.35 -6.55 9.35
C ARG A 104 -11.62 -7.12 10.56
N ASN A 105 -11.30 -6.28 11.55
CA ASN A 105 -10.63 -6.69 12.78
C ASN A 105 -11.48 -7.72 13.56
N VAL A 106 -12.80 -7.50 13.68
CA VAL A 106 -13.71 -8.47 14.31
C VAL A 106 -13.72 -9.80 13.56
N ALA A 107 -13.96 -9.78 12.26
CA ALA A 107 -14.01 -10.99 11.43
C ALA A 107 -12.67 -11.75 11.45
N PHE A 108 -11.55 -11.03 11.48
CA PHE A 108 -10.22 -11.62 11.61
C PHE A 108 -10.04 -12.34 12.95
N ARG A 109 -10.39 -11.70 14.07
CA ARG A 109 -10.30 -12.31 15.40
C ARG A 109 -11.18 -13.56 15.51
N GLU A 110 -12.40 -13.51 14.99
CA GLU A 110 -13.32 -14.65 14.95
C GLU A 110 -12.73 -15.81 14.14
N LYS A 111 -12.17 -15.51 12.96
CA LYS A 111 -11.56 -16.54 12.10
C LYS A 111 -10.31 -17.15 12.71
N MET A 112 -9.45 -16.33 13.31
CA MET A 112 -8.14 -16.77 13.81
C MET A 112 -8.20 -17.29 15.24
N GLN A 113 -9.29 -17.04 15.97
CA GLN A 113 -9.44 -17.43 17.37
C GLN A 113 -8.27 -16.92 18.22
N ARG A 114 -7.93 -15.65 18.01
CA ARG A 114 -6.87 -14.92 18.71
C ARG A 114 -7.36 -13.53 19.07
N SER A 115 -7.05 -13.11 20.29
CA SER A 115 -7.18 -11.72 20.71
C SER A 115 -6.00 -10.88 20.23
N ASP A 116 -6.17 -9.57 20.17
CA ASP A 116 -5.10 -8.65 19.77
C ASP A 116 -3.89 -8.73 20.72
N SER A 117 -4.12 -8.96 22.02
CA SER A 117 -3.04 -9.19 22.99
C SER A 117 -2.25 -10.47 22.71
N GLN A 118 -2.90 -11.55 22.26
CA GLN A 118 -2.19 -12.78 21.90
C GLN A 118 -1.35 -12.57 20.64
N LEU A 119 -1.91 -11.91 19.61
CA LEU A 119 -1.18 -11.59 18.39
C LEU A 119 0.05 -10.70 18.67
N ALA A 120 -0.10 -9.71 19.54
CA ALA A 120 1.00 -8.86 19.98
C ALA A 120 2.07 -9.66 20.72
N GLN A 121 1.68 -10.54 21.66
CA GLN A 121 2.62 -11.40 22.38
C GLN A 121 3.35 -12.38 21.46
N GLU A 122 2.63 -13.02 20.53
CA GLU A 122 3.21 -13.89 19.51
C GLU A 122 4.22 -13.13 18.65
N SER A 123 3.89 -11.90 18.22
CA SER A 123 4.81 -11.05 17.46
C SER A 123 6.05 -10.64 18.26
N GLY A 124 5.88 -10.31 19.55
CA GLY A 124 6.98 -10.04 20.46
C GLY A 124 7.87 -11.26 20.70
N GLY A 125 7.30 -12.46 20.72
CA GLY A 125 8.07 -13.72 20.76
C GLY A 125 9.00 -13.88 19.54
N ARG A 126 8.55 -13.45 18.36
CA ARG A 126 9.36 -13.46 17.13
C ARG A 126 10.45 -12.39 17.10
N ALA A 127 10.32 -11.32 17.89
CA ALA A 127 11.35 -10.27 17.97
C ALA A 127 12.72 -10.79 18.45
N LYS A 128 12.78 -12.00 19.01
CA LYS A 128 14.02 -12.69 19.38
C LYS A 128 14.84 -13.19 18.19
N TYR A 129 14.23 -13.31 17.02
CA TYR A 129 14.86 -13.87 15.82
C TYR A 129 14.51 -13.12 14.54
N ARG A 130 13.74 -12.03 14.66
CA ARG A 130 13.22 -11.26 13.54
C ARG A 130 13.07 -9.80 13.93
N HIS A 131 13.77 -8.92 13.21
CA HIS A 131 13.67 -7.48 13.33
C HIS A 131 12.83 -6.91 12.18
N VAL A 132 11.84 -6.10 12.52
CA VAL A 132 11.11 -5.31 11.52
C VAL A 132 11.85 -3.99 11.39
N LEU A 133 12.47 -3.76 10.24
CA LEU A 133 13.26 -2.55 9.98
C LEU A 133 12.37 -1.35 9.67
N GLY A 134 11.16 -1.61 9.17
CA GLY A 134 10.15 -0.60 8.88
C GLY A 134 9.13 -1.09 7.86
N SER A 135 8.10 -0.27 7.63
CA SER A 135 7.12 -0.49 6.57
C SER A 135 6.90 0.78 5.76
N MET A 136 6.49 0.60 4.51
CA MET A 136 6.12 1.66 3.59
C MET A 136 4.80 1.33 2.91
N LEU A 137 3.92 2.31 2.79
CA LEU A 137 2.73 2.23 1.96
C LEU A 137 3.00 3.03 0.67
N LEU A 138 3.08 2.31 -0.44
CA LEU A 138 3.32 2.88 -1.76
C LEU A 138 2.05 2.79 -2.59
N GLN A 139 1.92 3.68 -3.58
CA GLN A 139 0.90 3.56 -4.60
C GLN A 139 1.57 3.24 -5.93
N GLU A 140 1.13 2.16 -6.58
CA GLU A 140 1.59 1.77 -7.91
C GLU A 140 1.29 2.90 -8.91
N MET A 141 2.22 3.12 -9.85
CA MET A 141 2.06 4.10 -10.92
C MET A 141 2.12 3.39 -12.27
N ASN A 142 0.99 3.35 -12.95
CA ASN A 142 0.81 2.72 -14.25
C ASN A 142 0.99 3.74 -15.37
N PHE A 143 1.58 3.35 -16.50
CA PHE A 143 1.62 4.21 -17.69
C PHE A 143 0.21 4.46 -18.21
N ARG A 144 -0.08 5.70 -18.58
CA ARG A 144 -1.29 6.01 -19.35
C ARG A 144 -1.04 5.61 -20.81
N ASN A 145 -1.98 4.87 -21.38
CA ASN A 145 -2.02 4.59 -22.82
C ASN A 145 -2.27 5.87 -23.62
#